data_AF-A0A934B3P5-F1
#
_entry.id   AF-A0A934B3P5-F1
#
_cell.length_a   1.000
_cell.length_b   1.000
_cell.length_c   1.000
_cell.angle_alpha   90.00
_cell.angle_beta   90.00
_cell.angle_gamma   90.00
#
_symmetry.space_group_name_H-M   'P 1'
#
loop_
_entity.id
_entity.type
_entity.pdbx_description
1 polymer ?
#
loop_
_entity_poly.entity_id
_entity_poly.type
_entity_poly.pdbx_seq_one_letter_code
_entity_poly.pdbx_strand_id
1 'polypeptide(L)'
;MMNKFYILFSLIILVCLGCADTSLKPSADSQSATDAFNIINRIKTAYIEKDRTVLQNHMDAVLAENTIKGLLFEKAELAITPRMVTIAGMSLKVNIIWNGSWWLTKDKKLENRGVADLVFHKETMQLTYIDGDNPFSVPSVKQ
;
A
#
# COMPACT_ATOMS: atom_id res chain seq x y z
N MET A 1 -22.53 -37.99 -47.84
CA MET A 1 -22.46 -36.53 -47.62
C MET A 1 -22.22 -36.24 -46.14
N MET A 2 -21.10 -36.74 -45.56
CA MET A 2 -20.91 -36.75 -44.10
C MET A 2 -19.49 -36.36 -43.65
N ASN A 3 -18.58 -36.05 -44.59
CA ASN A 3 -17.17 -35.71 -44.29
C ASN A 3 -16.89 -34.20 -44.21
N LYS A 4 -17.82 -33.34 -44.65
CA LYS A 4 -17.61 -31.88 -44.63
C LYS A 4 -17.92 -31.23 -43.27
N PHE A 5 -18.76 -31.86 -42.46
CA PHE A 5 -19.11 -31.35 -41.12
C PHE A 5 -17.97 -31.51 -40.10
N TYR A 6 -17.17 -32.59 -40.20
CA TYR A 6 -16.04 -32.83 -39.29
C TYR A 6 -14.91 -31.80 -39.45
N ILE A 7 -14.68 -31.31 -40.67
CA ILE A 7 -13.66 -30.28 -40.94
C ILE A 7 -14.09 -28.93 -40.35
N LEU A 8 -15.37 -28.60 -40.44
CA LEU A 8 -15.91 -27.35 -39.90
C LEU A 8 -15.93 -27.33 -38.36
N PHE A 9 -16.21 -28.47 -37.73
CA PHE A 9 -16.20 -28.59 -36.27
C PHE A 9 -14.79 -28.55 -35.68
N SER A 10 -13.80 -29.08 -36.39
CA SER A 10 -12.37 -29.01 -36.02
C SER A 10 -11.84 -27.57 -36.01
N LEU A 11 -12.28 -26.72 -36.95
CA LEU A 11 -11.82 -25.33 -37.04
C LEU A 11 -12.34 -24.44 -35.90
N ILE A 12 -13.53 -24.73 -35.37
CA ILE A 12 -14.17 -23.97 -34.28
C ILE A 12 -13.51 -24.25 -32.93
N ILE A 13 -13.01 -25.47 -32.70
CA ILE A 13 -12.33 -25.84 -31.45
C ILE A 13 -10.97 -25.13 -31.31
N LEU A 14 -10.29 -24.83 -32.42
CA LEU A 14 -8.98 -24.16 -32.40
C LEU A 14 -9.05 -22.68 -31.98
N VAL A 15 -10.20 -22.01 -32.19
CA VAL A 15 -10.40 -20.60 -31.80
C VAL A 15 -10.72 -20.47 -30.30
N CYS A 16 -11.26 -21.53 -29.68
CA CYS A 16 -11.61 -21.53 -28.24
C CYS A 16 -10.44 -21.89 -27.30
N LEU A 17 -9.31 -22.38 -27.83
CA LEU A 17 -8.11 -22.70 -27.03
C LEU A 17 -7.10 -21.55 -26.93
N GLY A 18 -7.47 -20.37 -27.44
CA GLY A 18 -6.65 -19.16 -27.41
C GLY A 18 -6.73 -18.33 -26.13
N CYS A 19 -6.99 -18.91 -24.96
CA CYS A 19 -6.61 -18.27 -23.70
C CYS A 19 -5.15 -18.62 -23.41
N ALA A 20 -4.24 -17.97 -24.14
CA ALA A 20 -2.85 -17.97 -23.77
C ALA A 20 -2.74 -17.19 -22.45
N ASP A 21 -2.55 -17.91 -21.35
CA ASP A 21 -2.14 -17.37 -20.05
C ASP A 21 -0.77 -16.69 -20.25
N THR A 22 -0.83 -15.46 -20.73
CA THR A 22 0.33 -14.59 -20.89
C THR A 22 0.65 -14.03 -19.51
N SER A 23 1.15 -14.92 -18.65
CA SER A 23 1.83 -14.56 -17.41
C SER A 23 3.16 -13.88 -17.76
N LEU A 24 3.05 -12.68 -18.34
CA LEU A 24 4.18 -11.79 -18.53
C LEU A 24 4.74 -11.51 -17.14
N LYS A 25 5.95 -12.01 -16.88
CA LYS A 25 6.68 -11.74 -15.65
C LYS A 25 6.67 -10.21 -15.42
N PRO A 26 6.19 -9.73 -14.26
CA PRO A 26 6.13 -8.30 -14.01
C PRO A 26 7.53 -7.70 -14.16
N SER A 27 7.59 -6.48 -14.71
CA SER A 27 8.84 -5.72 -14.74
C SER A 27 9.35 -5.50 -13.32
N ALA A 28 10.66 -5.29 -13.16
CA ALA A 28 11.25 -5.01 -11.85
C ALA A 28 10.60 -3.80 -11.16
N ASP A 29 10.18 -2.81 -11.94
CA ASP A 29 9.48 -1.62 -11.44
C ASP A 29 8.05 -1.93 -11.01
N SER A 30 7.32 -2.77 -11.76
CA SER A 30 5.98 -3.23 -11.38
C SER A 30 6.01 -4.04 -10.08
N GLN A 31 6.99 -4.93 -9.94
CA GLN A 31 7.20 -5.69 -8.71
C GLN A 31 7.51 -4.75 -7.52
N SER A 32 8.41 -3.79 -7.71
CA SER A 32 8.77 -2.82 -6.67
C SER A 32 7.57 -2.00 -6.20
N ALA A 33 6.68 -1.62 -7.12
CA ALA A 33 5.43 -0.93 -6.80
C ALA A 33 4.48 -1.82 -5.97
N THR A 34 4.32 -3.09 -6.36
CA THR A 34 3.53 -4.07 -5.59
C THR A 34 4.09 -4.27 -4.18
N ASP A 35 5.40 -4.41 -4.05
CA ASP A 35 6.06 -4.59 -2.76
C ASP A 35 5.84 -3.37 -1.86
N ALA A 36 5.98 -2.16 -2.41
CA ALA A 36 5.70 -0.93 -1.69
C ALA A 36 4.24 -0.88 -1.18
N PHE A 37 3.26 -1.26 -2.00
CA PHE A 37 1.85 -1.30 -1.56
C PHE A 37 1.61 -2.32 -0.45
N ASN A 38 2.26 -3.49 -0.53
CA ASN A 38 2.18 -4.50 0.52
C ASN A 38 2.78 -3.99 1.83
N ILE A 39 3.93 -3.33 1.79
CA ILE A 39 4.55 -2.73 2.96
C ILE A 39 3.70 -1.59 3.54
N ILE A 40 3.11 -0.73 2.71
CA ILE A 40 2.18 0.31 3.16
C ILE A 40 1.00 -0.30 3.93
N ASN A 41 0.41 -1.37 3.40
CA ASN A 41 -0.70 -2.03 4.07
C ASN A 41 -0.26 -2.69 5.39
N ARG A 42 0.92 -3.31 5.41
CA ARG A 42 1.50 -3.91 6.61
C ARG A 42 1.77 -2.88 7.71
N ILE A 43 2.37 -1.74 7.34
CA ILE A 43 2.60 -0.61 8.23
C ILE A 43 1.28 -0.06 8.77
N LYS A 44 0.28 0.14 7.88
CA LYS A 44 -1.05 0.64 8.26
C LYS A 44 -1.73 -0.28 9.29
N THR A 45 -1.71 -1.58 9.04
CA THR A 45 -2.25 -2.57 9.99
C THR A 45 -1.51 -2.52 11.31
N ALA A 46 -0.17 -2.52 11.29
CA ALA A 46 0.64 -2.42 12.48
C ALA A 46 0.39 -1.13 13.28
N TYR A 47 0.16 0.00 12.60
CA TYR A 47 -0.22 1.24 13.26
C TYR A 47 -1.57 1.11 13.98
N ILE A 48 -2.60 0.60 13.31
CA ILE A 48 -3.95 0.42 13.88
C ILE A 48 -3.92 -0.57 15.06
N GLU A 49 -3.21 -1.68 14.92
CA GLU A 49 -3.07 -2.73 15.93
C GLU A 49 -2.01 -2.42 16.99
N LYS A 50 -1.27 -1.32 16.82
CA LYS A 50 -0.15 -0.88 17.67
C LYS A 50 1.00 -1.91 17.77
N ASP A 51 1.24 -2.67 16.70
CA ASP A 51 2.38 -3.58 16.59
C ASP A 51 3.70 -2.82 16.39
N ARG A 52 4.37 -2.57 17.51
CA ARG A 52 5.64 -1.82 17.57
C ARG A 52 6.75 -2.52 16.81
N THR A 53 6.79 -3.84 16.84
CA THR A 53 7.85 -4.63 16.20
C THR A 53 7.77 -4.48 14.68
N VAL A 54 6.56 -4.58 14.12
CA VAL A 54 6.38 -4.40 12.67
C VAL A 54 6.69 -2.97 12.24
N LEU A 55 6.30 -1.96 13.03
CA LEU A 55 6.66 -0.56 12.76
C LEU A 55 8.18 -0.35 12.75
N GLN A 56 8.91 -0.88 13.74
CA GLN A 56 10.37 -0.80 13.81
C GLN A 56 11.06 -1.51 12.64
N ASN A 57 10.51 -2.63 12.17
CA ASN A 57 11.12 -3.41 11.09
C ASN A 57 10.91 -2.80 9.69
N HIS A 58 9.91 -1.93 9.50
CA HIS A 58 9.55 -1.41 8.18
C HIS A 58 9.65 0.11 8.05
N MET A 59 9.98 0.82 9.12
CA MET A 59 10.25 2.26 9.10
C MET A 59 11.68 2.53 9.51
N ASP A 60 12.21 3.67 9.08
CA ASP A 60 13.42 4.25 9.66
C ASP A 60 13.28 4.37 11.18
N ALA A 61 14.38 4.23 11.91
CA ALA A 61 14.38 4.18 13.37
C ALA A 61 13.73 5.42 14.01
N VAL A 62 14.01 6.62 13.49
CA VAL A 62 13.47 7.87 14.03
C VAL A 62 11.98 7.99 13.70
N LEU A 63 11.58 7.61 12.48
CA LEU A 63 10.18 7.61 12.08
C LEU A 63 9.36 6.59 12.89
N ALA A 64 9.89 5.40 13.11
CA ALA A 64 9.29 4.36 13.93
C ALA A 64 9.09 4.86 15.37
N GLU A 65 10.13 5.42 15.99
CA GLU A 65 10.08 5.91 17.36
C GLU A 65 9.01 6.99 17.53
N ASN A 66 8.99 7.98 16.63
CA ASN A 66 7.99 9.06 16.66
C ASN A 66 6.57 8.52 16.46
N THR A 67 6.39 7.58 15.53
CA THR A 67 5.08 6.94 15.29
C THR A 67 4.62 6.18 16.52
N ILE A 68 5.51 5.39 17.15
CA ILE A 68 5.21 4.58 18.34
C ILE A 68 4.84 5.47 19.54
N LYS A 69 5.55 6.58 19.75
CA LYS A 69 5.21 7.57 20.79
C LYS A 69 3.81 8.16 20.58
N GLY A 70 3.35 8.26 19.34
CA GLY A 70 2.03 8.78 18.96
C GLY A 70 0.86 7.81 19.11
N LEU A 71 1.08 6.54 19.49
CA LEU A 71 0.02 5.50 19.59
C LEU A 71 -0.87 5.65 20.85
N LEU A 72 -1.36 6.86 21.10
CA LEU A 72 -2.13 7.26 22.29
C LEU A 72 -3.65 7.27 22.09
N PHE A 73 -4.14 6.59 21.06
CA PHE A 73 -5.58 6.40 20.80
C PHE A 73 -6.07 5.06 21.37
N GLU A 74 -7.36 4.90 21.65
CA GLU A 74 -7.95 3.61 22.01
C GLU A 74 -8.16 2.74 20.77
N LYS A 75 -8.73 3.34 19.72
CA LYS A 75 -8.99 2.73 18.41
C LYS A 75 -8.61 3.71 17.31
N ALA A 76 -8.16 3.20 16.17
CA ALA A 76 -7.98 3.97 14.94
C ALA A 76 -8.57 3.24 13.74
N GLU A 77 -9.04 4.02 12.78
CA GLU A 77 -9.35 3.58 11.42
C GLU A 77 -8.54 4.46 10.47
N LEU A 78 -7.89 3.84 9.47
CA LEU A 78 -7.04 4.55 8.52
C LEU A 78 -7.23 3.93 7.14
N ALA A 79 -7.62 4.75 6.18
CA ALA A 79 -7.70 4.39 4.77
C ALA A 79 -6.59 5.11 4.00
N ILE A 80 -5.82 4.35 3.23
CA ILE A 80 -4.72 4.85 2.40
C ILE A 80 -4.99 4.39 0.97
N THR A 81 -4.96 5.33 0.02
CA THR A 81 -5.15 5.09 -1.40
C THR A 81 -3.90 5.55 -2.16
N PRO A 82 -3.06 4.61 -2.62
CA PRO A 82 -1.95 4.93 -3.52
C PRO A 82 -2.44 5.54 -4.84
N ARG A 83 -1.74 6.54 -5.33
CA ARG A 83 -2.06 7.24 -6.58
C ARG A 83 -0.99 7.08 -7.65
N MET A 84 0.27 7.24 -7.26
CA MET A 84 1.39 7.22 -8.19
C MET A 84 2.62 6.65 -7.50
N VAL A 85 3.41 5.90 -8.25
CA VAL A 85 4.74 5.42 -7.83
C VAL A 85 5.78 6.08 -8.71
N THR A 86 6.80 6.66 -8.08
CA THR A 86 7.95 7.25 -8.76
C THR A 86 9.20 6.55 -8.26
N ILE A 87 9.99 6.00 -9.19
CA ILE A 87 11.25 5.32 -8.87
C ILE A 87 12.38 6.20 -9.39
N ALA A 88 13.28 6.61 -8.51
CA ALA A 88 14.43 7.45 -8.84
C ALA A 88 15.66 6.95 -8.09
N GLY A 89 16.60 6.34 -8.82
CA GLY A 89 17.78 5.73 -8.21
C GLY A 89 17.43 4.67 -7.16
N MET A 90 17.89 4.89 -5.92
CA MET A 90 17.64 4.01 -4.77
C MET A 90 16.38 4.37 -3.97
N SER A 91 15.59 5.34 -4.44
CA SER A 91 14.36 5.77 -3.77
C SER A 91 13.14 5.37 -4.56
N LEU A 92 12.12 4.90 -3.84
CA LEU A 92 10.78 4.63 -4.36
C LEU A 92 9.80 5.50 -3.58
N LYS A 93 9.11 6.39 -4.27
CA LYS A 93 8.12 7.30 -3.70
C LYS A 93 6.73 6.84 -4.08
N VAL A 94 5.84 6.70 -3.10
CA VAL A 94 4.42 6.43 -3.31
C VAL A 94 3.60 7.62 -2.86
N ASN A 95 3.00 8.32 -3.82
CA ASN A 95 2.01 9.35 -3.51
C ASN A 95 0.72 8.68 -3.04
N ILE A 96 0.19 9.15 -1.91
CA ILE A 96 -1.02 8.63 -1.29
C ILE A 96 -2.00 9.75 -0.96
N ILE A 97 -3.29 9.40 -1.03
CA ILE A 97 -4.35 10.15 -0.34
C ILE A 97 -4.80 9.29 0.83
N TRP A 98 -5.03 9.91 1.98
CA TRP A 98 -5.44 9.18 3.17
C TRP A 98 -6.52 9.92 3.96
N ASN A 99 -7.29 9.15 4.72
CA ASN A 99 -8.23 9.65 5.72
C ASN A 99 -8.20 8.72 6.94
N GLY A 100 -8.33 9.31 8.13
CA GLY A 100 -8.23 8.59 9.38
C GLY A 100 -9.23 9.09 10.42
N SER A 101 -9.60 8.19 11.31
CA SER A 101 -10.42 8.44 12.48
C SER A 101 -9.74 7.85 13.71
N TRP A 102 -9.64 8.61 14.80
CA TRP A 102 -9.03 8.20 16.05
C TRP A 102 -10.00 8.42 17.19
N TRP A 103 -10.19 7.38 18.01
CA TRP A 103 -10.96 7.45 19.23
C TRP A 103 -9.99 7.62 20.39
N LEU A 104 -10.11 8.73 21.10
CA LEU A 104 -9.34 9.02 22.30
C LEU A 104 -10.18 8.72 23.55
N THR A 105 -9.51 8.66 24.70
CA THR A 105 -10.18 8.60 26.01
C THR A 105 -11.20 9.74 26.15
N LYS A 106 -12.35 9.46 26.79
CA LYS A 106 -13.48 10.41 27.01
C LYS A 106 -14.35 10.68 25.76
N ASP A 107 -14.63 9.63 24.98
CA ASP A 107 -15.54 9.66 23.82
C ASP A 107 -15.19 10.70 22.74
N LYS A 108 -13.92 11.14 22.71
CA LYS A 108 -13.47 12.13 21.74
C LYS A 108 -13.02 11.43 20.47
N LYS A 109 -13.77 11.65 19.39
CA LYS A 109 -13.36 11.27 18.04
C LYS A 109 -12.60 12.41 17.37
N LEU A 110 -11.48 12.09 16.75
CA LEU A 110 -10.73 12.98 15.87
C LEU A 110 -10.75 12.41 14.46
N GLU A 111 -10.87 13.27 13.47
CA GLU A 111 -10.84 12.91 12.06
C GLU A 111 -9.86 13.81 11.33
N ASN A 112 -9.12 13.25 10.39
CA ASN A 112 -8.25 14.02 9.52
C ASN A 112 -8.09 13.32 8.17
N ARG A 113 -7.64 14.07 7.18
CA ARG A 113 -7.31 13.57 5.85
C ARG A 113 -6.18 14.40 5.27
N GLY A 114 -5.45 13.83 4.33
CA GLY A 114 -4.32 14.52 3.74
C GLY A 114 -3.79 13.82 2.51
N VAL A 115 -2.71 14.41 2.00
CA VAL A 115 -1.91 13.86 0.90
C VAL A 115 -0.47 13.82 1.36
N ALA A 116 0.22 12.73 1.02
CA ALA A 116 1.63 12.59 1.35
C ALA A 116 2.35 11.72 0.32
N ASP A 117 3.66 11.89 0.30
CA ASP A 117 4.59 11.01 -0.37
C ASP A 117 5.28 10.13 0.66
N LEU A 118 5.03 8.82 0.59
CA LEU A 118 5.74 7.82 1.37
C LEU A 118 7.02 7.46 0.63
N VAL A 119 8.18 7.73 1.23
CA VAL A 119 9.48 7.53 0.58
C VAL A 119 10.18 6.31 1.16
N PHE A 120 10.36 5.32 0.32
CA PHE A 120 11.00 4.05 0.64
C PHE A 120 12.41 3.98 0.08
N HIS A 121 13.29 3.29 0.81
CA HIS A 121 14.53 2.79 0.26
C HIS A 121 14.26 1.56 -0.61
N LYS A 122 14.65 1.59 -1.89
CA LYS A 122 14.25 0.60 -2.90
C LYS A 122 14.70 -0.82 -2.59
N GLU A 123 15.89 -1.01 -2.01
CA GLU A 123 16.42 -2.36 -1.79
C GLU A 123 15.90 -3.00 -0.51
N THR A 124 15.71 -2.20 0.54
CA THR A 124 15.26 -2.69 1.85
C THR A 124 13.74 -2.60 2.01
N MET A 125 13.07 -1.84 1.15
CA MET A 125 11.66 -1.47 1.24
C MET A 125 11.27 -0.87 2.60
N GLN A 126 12.23 -0.23 3.27
CA GLN A 126 12.00 0.49 4.52
C GLN A 126 11.45 1.89 4.22
N LEU A 127 10.39 2.29 4.91
CA LEU A 127 9.85 3.65 4.86
C LEU A 127 10.81 4.61 5.56
N THR A 128 11.54 5.40 4.78
CA THR A 128 12.60 6.28 5.28
C THR A 128 12.02 7.57 5.87
N TYR A 129 11.10 8.21 5.14
CA TYR A 129 10.44 9.43 5.61
C TYR A 129 9.10 9.62 4.89
N ILE A 130 8.31 10.57 5.41
CA ILE A 130 7.00 10.96 4.90
C ILE A 130 7.06 12.44 4.60
N ASP A 131 6.80 12.81 3.36
CA ASP A 131 6.74 14.20 2.91
C ASP A 131 5.25 14.60 2.73
N GLY A 132 4.83 15.69 3.37
CA GLY A 132 3.43 16.12 3.44
C GLY A 132 2.69 15.68 4.73
N ASP A 133 1.37 15.48 4.62
CA ASP A 133 0.52 15.21 5.78
C ASP A 133 0.73 13.78 6.27
N ASN A 134 1.31 13.58 7.46
CA ASN A 134 1.63 12.25 7.96
C ASN A 134 0.37 11.46 8.39
N PRO A 135 0.01 10.33 7.72
CA PRO A 135 -1.15 9.50 8.08
C PRO A 135 -1.01 8.76 9.42
N PHE A 136 0.22 8.62 9.92
CA PHE A 136 0.54 7.91 11.16
C PHE A 136 0.73 8.87 12.34
N SER A 137 0.33 10.13 12.20
CA SER A 137 0.25 11.09 13.29
C SER A 137 -1.20 11.31 13.69
N VAL A 138 -1.51 11.10 14.97
CA VAL A 138 -2.81 11.52 15.51
C VAL A 138 -2.88 13.06 15.43
N PRO A 139 -3.94 13.65 14.85
CA PRO A 139 -4.07 15.10 14.82
C PRO A 139 -4.18 15.65 16.23
N SER A 140 -3.54 16.79 16.49
CA SER A 140 -3.83 17.54 17.71
C SER A 140 -5.19 18.22 17.58
N VAL A 141 -5.89 18.34 18.70
CA VAL A 141 -7.03 19.24 18.80
C VAL A 141 -6.47 20.63 18.55
N LYS A 142 -6.87 21.31 17.45
CA LYS A 142 -6.61 22.75 17.35
C LYS A 142 -7.26 23.39 18.57
N GLN A 143 -6.44 23.91 19.49
CA GLN A 143 -6.89 24.75 20.59
C GLN A 143 -7.42 26.06 20.04
#